data_AF-A0A536K422-F1
#
_entry.id   AF-A0A536K422-F1
#
_cell.length_a   1.000
_cell.length_b   1.000
_cell.length_c   1.000
_cell.angle_alpha   90.00
_cell.angle_beta   90.00
_cell.angle_gamma   90.00
#
_symmetry.space_group_name_H-M   'P 1'
#
loop_
_entity.id
_entity.type
_entity.pdbx_description
1 polymer ?
#
loop_
_entity_poly.entity_id
_entity_poly.type
_entity_poly.pdbx_seq_one_letter_code
_entity_poly.pdbx_strand_id
1 'polypeptide(L)'
;MDLPPADSASWLTAEELVRTGFQRSRVVMMNEAHDGHRRCIRTRTVGRRILPTARAFGARLLLMEALGPPGGAAPGQESPYLKQPEMALLLDAARQLGFALAGYEAEIDRAPAELLRDTHAMPFTNWRERRQAENLVGLLHQAPVTDGALVWCGNSHLRKTRQSEWSPMGYWFRQLGGPEPFAIDQVVTVDFGESANALSGVLLERYGQVLAARGGEVGLVLDGRLREELGVDALLLSSDNRME
;
A
#
# COMPACT_ATOMS: atom_id res chain seq x y z
N MET A 1 0.82 23.34 0.03
CA MET A 1 1.18 22.19 0.88
C MET A 1 2.32 22.61 1.78
N ASP A 2 2.12 22.58 3.10
CA ASP A 2 3.14 22.97 4.07
C ASP A 2 3.94 21.72 4.46
N LEU A 3 5.02 21.46 3.71
CA LEU A 3 5.90 20.34 3.98
C LEU A 3 6.81 20.68 5.18
N PRO A 4 7.16 19.72 6.05
CA PRO A 4 8.07 20.02 7.16
C PRO A 4 9.46 20.49 6.68
N PRO A 5 10.16 21.35 7.43
CA PRO A 5 11.56 21.66 7.16
C PRO A 5 12.44 20.41 7.31
N ALA A 6 13.41 20.26 6.41
CA ALA A 6 14.28 19.08 6.36
C ALA A 6 15.00 18.78 7.69
N ASP A 7 15.43 19.83 8.39
CA ASP A 7 16.21 19.74 9.63
C ASP A 7 15.35 19.49 10.88
N SER A 8 14.03 19.66 10.77
CA SER A 8 13.08 19.50 11.87
C SER A 8 12.34 18.16 11.87
N ALA A 9 12.39 17.44 10.74
CA ALA A 9 11.70 16.18 10.57
C ALA A 9 12.45 15.02 11.25
N SER A 10 11.71 14.13 11.91
CA SER A 10 12.24 12.84 12.37
C SER A 10 12.23 11.86 11.19
N TRP A 11 13.37 11.74 10.52
CA TRP A 11 13.57 10.82 9.40
C TRP A 11 13.72 9.38 9.89
N LEU A 12 12.97 8.46 9.28
CA LEU A 12 12.90 7.05 9.66
C LEU A 12 13.33 6.14 8.50
N THR A 13 13.74 4.90 8.78
CA THR A 13 13.81 3.86 7.74
C THR A 13 12.42 3.27 7.45
N ALA A 14 12.29 2.48 6.38
CA ALA A 14 11.03 1.76 6.11
C ALA A 14 10.61 0.83 7.26
N GLU A 15 11.57 0.15 7.90
CA GLU A 15 11.34 -0.70 9.07
C GLU A 15 10.84 0.10 10.27
N GLU A 16 11.42 1.27 10.51
CA GLU A 16 11.00 2.14 11.60
C GLU A 16 9.62 2.74 11.35
N LEU A 17 9.27 3.04 10.11
CA LEU A 17 7.91 3.44 9.73
C LEU A 17 6.91 2.32 10.01
N VAL A 18 7.22 1.09 9.59
CA VAL A 18 6.34 -0.07 9.80
C VAL A 18 6.20 -0.40 11.28
N ARG A 19 7.29 -0.34 12.04
CA ARG A 19 7.26 -0.42 13.51
C ARG A 19 6.33 0.64 14.10
N THR A 20 6.50 1.90 13.70
CA THR A 20 5.66 3.01 14.17
C THR A 20 4.19 2.79 13.81
N GLY A 21 3.92 2.26 12.61
CA GLY A 21 2.58 1.92 12.17
C GLY A 21 1.95 0.86 13.06
N PHE A 22 2.64 -0.24 13.33
CA PHE A 22 2.12 -1.31 14.19
C PHE A 22 2.02 -0.93 15.67
N GLN A 23 2.80 0.05 16.13
CA GLN A 23 2.62 0.64 17.46
C GLN A 23 1.34 1.49 17.57
N ARG A 24 0.81 1.99 16.45
CA ARG A 24 -0.37 2.87 16.40
C ARG A 24 -1.64 2.17 15.94
N SER A 25 -1.50 1.10 15.17
CA SER A 25 -2.62 0.34 14.62
C SER A 25 -2.26 -1.13 14.47
N ARG A 26 -3.24 -2.01 14.63
CA ARG A 26 -3.08 -3.42 14.25
C ARG A 26 -3.07 -3.64 12.73
N VAL A 27 -3.51 -2.66 11.94
CA VAL A 27 -3.54 -2.73 10.47
C VAL A 27 -2.58 -1.69 9.91
N VAL A 28 -1.55 -2.13 9.21
CA VAL A 28 -0.67 -1.26 8.41
C VAL A 28 -0.98 -1.49 6.94
N MET A 29 -1.29 -0.43 6.20
CA MET A 29 -1.47 -0.47 4.75
C MET A 29 -0.24 0.14 4.08
N MET A 30 0.32 -0.55 3.09
CA MET A 30 1.44 -0.06 2.30
C MET A 30 1.22 -0.42 0.83
N ASN A 31 1.58 0.49 -0.07
CA ASN A 31 1.33 0.33 -1.51
C ASN A 31 2.56 -0.14 -2.28
N GLU A 32 2.36 -0.68 -3.48
CA GLU A 32 3.41 -0.88 -4.48
C GLU A 32 3.08 -0.14 -5.77
N ALA A 33 4.11 0.19 -6.55
CA ALA A 33 3.93 0.88 -7.82
C ALA A 33 3.95 -0.12 -8.98
N HIS A 34 2.87 -0.12 -9.76
CA HIS A 34 2.76 -0.90 -10.99
C HIS A 34 1.82 -0.24 -12.00
N ASP A 35 2.05 -0.52 -13.28
CA ASP A 35 1.20 -0.13 -14.41
C ASP A 35 1.23 -1.27 -15.44
N GLY A 36 0.13 -2.02 -15.54
CA GLY A 36 0.11 -3.31 -16.22
C GLY A 36 1.18 -4.25 -15.67
N HIS A 37 2.15 -4.63 -16.52
CA HIS A 37 3.30 -5.46 -16.12
C HIS A 37 4.51 -4.66 -15.65
N ARG A 38 4.57 -3.35 -15.91
CA ARG A 38 5.65 -2.48 -15.44
C ARG A 38 5.52 -2.30 -13.94
N ARG A 39 6.64 -2.23 -13.23
CA ARG A 39 6.67 -2.03 -11.78
C ARG A 39 7.93 -1.31 -11.33
N CYS A 40 7.88 -0.75 -10.14
CA CYS A 40 9.06 -0.28 -9.45
C CYS A 40 9.60 -1.40 -8.55
N ILE A 41 10.70 -2.06 -8.95
CA ILE A 41 11.32 -3.16 -8.19
C ILE A 41 11.55 -2.78 -6.72
N ARG A 42 11.97 -1.54 -6.47
CA ARG A 42 12.24 -1.04 -5.12
C ARG A 42 11.04 -1.20 -4.20
N THR A 43 9.81 -0.89 -4.63
CA THR A 43 8.63 -0.99 -3.76
C THR A 43 8.44 -2.39 -3.16
N ARG A 44 8.64 -3.43 -3.97
CA ARG A 44 8.55 -4.84 -3.55
C ARG A 44 9.78 -5.30 -2.77
N THR A 45 10.95 -4.78 -3.12
CA THR A 45 12.18 -5.04 -2.35
C THR A 45 12.06 -4.51 -0.93
N VAL A 46 11.54 -3.30 -0.77
CA VAL A 46 11.18 -2.72 0.54
C VAL A 46 10.13 -3.58 1.22
N GLY A 47 9.07 -3.97 0.49
CA GLY A 47 8.02 -4.85 0.99
C GLY A 47 8.57 -6.12 1.64
N ARG A 48 9.53 -6.78 1.00
CA ARG A 48 10.24 -7.93 1.57
C ARG A 48 11.06 -7.55 2.81
N ARG A 49 11.79 -6.43 2.77
CA ARG A 49 12.70 -5.97 3.82
C ARG A 49 11.96 -5.67 5.14
N ILE A 50 10.73 -5.17 5.06
CA ILE A 50 9.92 -4.82 6.24
C ILE A 50 9.21 -6.01 6.89
N LEU A 51 9.12 -7.17 6.22
CA LEU A 51 8.35 -8.32 6.72
C LEU A 51 8.81 -8.81 8.11
N PRO A 52 10.12 -8.95 8.41
CA PRO A 52 10.57 -9.34 9.75
C PRO A 52 10.12 -8.37 10.83
N THR A 53 10.19 -7.06 10.56
CA THR A 53 9.73 -6.02 11.48
C THR A 53 8.22 -6.09 11.67
N ALA A 54 7.44 -6.22 10.59
CA ALA A 54 6.00 -6.42 10.69
C ALA A 54 5.64 -7.62 11.58
N ARG A 55 6.30 -8.77 11.40
CA ARG A 55 6.08 -9.96 12.28
C ARG A 55 6.41 -9.69 13.74
N ALA A 56 7.56 -9.08 13.99
CA ALA A 56 8.04 -8.78 15.34
C ALA A 56 7.06 -7.86 16.09
N PHE A 57 6.36 -6.98 15.37
CA PHE A 57 5.36 -6.06 15.92
C PHE A 57 3.91 -6.55 15.75
N GLY A 58 3.71 -7.86 15.64
CA GLY A 58 2.39 -8.49 15.80
C GLY A 58 1.64 -8.79 14.51
N ALA A 59 2.19 -8.45 13.33
CA ALA A 59 1.56 -8.85 12.07
C ALA A 59 1.54 -10.39 11.95
N ARG A 60 0.36 -10.94 11.72
CA ARG A 60 0.13 -12.37 11.46
C ARG A 60 -0.34 -12.62 10.03
N LEU A 61 -1.03 -11.63 9.45
CA LEU A 61 -1.59 -11.67 8.12
C LEU A 61 -0.79 -10.79 7.15
N LEU A 62 -0.60 -11.29 5.93
CA LEU A 62 -0.24 -10.47 4.77
C LEU A 62 -1.40 -10.57 3.76
N LEU A 63 -2.14 -9.47 3.64
CA LEU A 63 -3.32 -9.36 2.80
C LEU A 63 -2.94 -8.62 1.53
N MET A 64 -3.15 -9.20 0.35
CA MET A 64 -2.67 -8.60 -0.90
C MET A 64 -3.71 -8.60 -2.00
N GLU A 65 -3.80 -7.49 -2.73
CA GLU A 65 -4.65 -7.35 -3.91
C GLU A 65 -4.37 -8.45 -4.95
N ALA A 66 -3.08 -8.63 -5.27
CA ALA A 66 -2.62 -9.54 -6.31
C ALA A 66 -2.88 -11.03 -6.03
N LEU A 67 -3.29 -11.38 -4.80
CA LEU A 67 -3.66 -12.75 -4.44
C LEU A 67 -5.11 -13.10 -4.81
N GLY A 68 -5.86 -12.18 -5.41
CA GLY A 68 -7.22 -12.41 -5.89
C GLY A 68 -8.27 -12.30 -4.78
N PRO A 69 -9.49 -12.81 -4.99
CA PRO A 69 -10.56 -12.72 -4.00
C PRO A 69 -10.34 -13.58 -2.75
N PRO A 70 -11.00 -13.27 -1.62
CA PRO A 70 -10.95 -14.09 -0.41
C PRO A 70 -11.30 -15.55 -0.67
N GLY A 71 -10.55 -16.47 -0.06
CA GLY A 71 -10.78 -17.92 -0.22
C GLY A 71 -10.44 -18.47 -1.60
N GLY A 72 -9.99 -17.63 -2.54
CA GLY A 72 -9.35 -18.09 -3.77
C GLY A 72 -8.16 -18.98 -3.44
N ALA A 73 -7.92 -20.01 -4.25
CA ALA A 73 -6.68 -20.77 -4.16
C ALA A 73 -5.54 -19.75 -4.18
N ALA A 74 -4.73 -19.70 -3.11
CA ALA A 74 -3.59 -18.77 -3.01
C ALA A 74 -2.84 -18.89 -4.33
N PRO A 75 -2.84 -17.87 -5.21
CA PRO A 75 -2.57 -18.08 -6.62
C PRO A 75 -1.20 -18.71 -6.79
N GLY A 76 -1.24 -20.03 -6.97
CA GLY A 76 -0.09 -20.87 -7.16
C GLY A 76 0.34 -20.65 -8.59
N GLN A 77 1.45 -19.94 -8.78
CA GLN A 77 2.29 -20.06 -9.96
C GLN A 77 1.66 -19.85 -11.35
N GLU A 78 0.43 -19.36 -11.53
CA GLU A 78 -0.10 -19.13 -12.89
C GLU A 78 -0.10 -17.67 -13.30
N SER A 79 -0.33 -16.73 -12.36
CA SER A 79 -0.28 -15.30 -12.66
C SER A 79 1.15 -14.85 -13.04
N PRO A 80 1.37 -14.29 -14.24
CA PRO A 80 2.66 -13.71 -14.62
C PRO A 80 3.11 -12.60 -13.68
N TYR A 81 2.17 -11.87 -13.08
CA TYR A 81 2.45 -10.83 -12.08
C TYR A 81 3.13 -11.39 -10.83
N LEU A 82 2.62 -12.50 -10.31
CA LEU A 82 3.16 -13.16 -9.11
C LEU A 82 4.47 -13.90 -9.39
N LYS A 83 4.76 -14.18 -10.66
CA LYS A 83 6.05 -14.76 -11.12
C LYS A 83 7.15 -13.72 -11.27
N GLN A 84 6.86 -12.43 -11.17
CA GLN A 84 7.90 -11.41 -11.22
C GLN A 84 8.88 -11.66 -10.06
N PRO A 85 10.21 -11.66 -10.30
CA PRO A 85 11.18 -12.17 -9.33
C PRO A 85 11.06 -11.56 -7.94
N GLU A 86 10.91 -10.24 -7.88
CA GLU A 86 10.79 -9.50 -6.64
C GLU A 86 9.46 -9.74 -5.89
N MET A 87 8.37 -10.02 -6.60
CA MET A 87 7.08 -10.41 -6.01
C MET A 87 7.15 -11.83 -5.46
N ALA A 88 7.73 -12.77 -6.21
CA ALA A 88 7.95 -14.14 -5.75
C ALA A 88 8.81 -14.16 -4.47
N LEU A 89 9.90 -13.39 -4.45
CA LEU A 89 10.77 -13.26 -3.27
C LEU A 89 10.07 -12.66 -2.05
N LEU A 90 9.15 -11.70 -2.25
CA LEU A 90 8.33 -11.13 -1.17
C LEU A 90 7.40 -12.20 -0.59
N LEU A 91 6.68 -12.93 -1.45
CA LEU A 91 5.75 -13.98 -1.02
C LEU A 91 6.46 -15.13 -0.31
N ASP A 92 7.61 -15.56 -0.83
CA ASP A 92 8.39 -16.64 -0.21
C ASP A 92 8.94 -16.23 1.16
N ALA A 93 9.45 -15.01 1.29
CA ALA A 93 9.86 -14.47 2.59
C ALA A 93 8.69 -14.41 3.58
N ALA A 94 7.49 -14.01 3.11
CA ALA A 94 6.30 -13.97 3.95
C ALA A 94 5.91 -15.38 4.45
N ARG A 95 5.96 -16.39 3.58
CA ARG A 95 5.72 -17.80 3.97
C ARG A 95 6.75 -18.31 4.96
N GLN A 96 8.04 -18.05 4.71
CA GLN A 96 9.13 -18.46 5.61
C GLN A 96 9.00 -17.84 7.00
N LEU A 97 8.49 -16.61 7.08
CA LEU A 97 8.21 -15.91 8.33
C LEU A 97 6.88 -16.32 8.99
N GLY A 98 6.12 -17.22 8.37
CA GLY A 98 4.86 -17.76 8.88
C GLY A 98 3.67 -16.82 8.76
N PHE A 99 3.64 -15.91 7.78
CA PHE A 99 2.43 -15.15 7.47
C PHE A 99 1.33 -16.06 6.90
N ALA A 100 0.10 -15.86 7.38
CA ALA A 100 -1.05 -16.32 6.63
C ALA A 100 -1.31 -15.33 5.48
N LEU A 101 -1.34 -15.86 4.26
CA LEU A 101 -1.55 -15.08 3.04
C LEU A 101 -3.01 -15.15 2.62
N ALA A 102 -3.62 -14.02 2.29
CA ALA A 102 -4.96 -13.99 1.73
C ALA A 102 -5.11 -12.85 0.71
N GLY A 103 -5.92 -13.11 -0.32
CA GLY A 103 -6.35 -12.11 -1.26
C GLY A 103 -7.59 -11.37 -0.79
N TYR A 104 -7.74 -10.11 -1.19
CA TYR A 104 -8.93 -9.30 -0.90
C TYR A 104 -9.56 -8.66 -2.15
N GLU A 105 -9.12 -9.04 -3.35
CA GLU A 105 -9.65 -8.50 -4.61
C GLU A 105 -11.16 -8.68 -4.74
N ALA A 106 -11.81 -7.81 -5.50
CA ALA A 106 -13.21 -7.97 -5.87
C ALA A 106 -13.41 -9.17 -6.81
N GLU A 107 -14.51 -9.91 -6.63
CA GLU A 107 -14.94 -10.90 -7.62
C GLU A 107 -15.50 -10.18 -8.85
N ILE A 108 -14.63 -9.82 -9.81
CA ILE A 108 -15.00 -8.99 -10.98
C ILE A 108 -16.13 -9.61 -11.80
N ASP A 109 -16.14 -10.93 -11.94
CA ASP A 109 -17.19 -11.71 -12.61
C ASP A 109 -18.57 -11.59 -11.95
N ARG A 110 -18.62 -11.11 -10.70
CA ARG A 110 -19.85 -10.86 -9.93
C ARG A 110 -20.24 -9.38 -9.86
N ALA A 111 -19.56 -8.51 -10.61
CA ALA A 111 -19.95 -7.11 -10.69
C ALA A 111 -21.35 -6.97 -11.34
N PRO A 112 -22.13 -5.93 -10.96
CA PRO A 112 -23.35 -5.57 -11.68
C PRO A 112 -23.13 -5.46 -13.18
N ALA A 113 -24.05 -6.01 -13.98
CA ALA A 113 -23.89 -6.15 -15.43
C ALA A 113 -23.71 -4.80 -16.15
N GLU A 114 -24.28 -3.72 -15.61
CA GLU A 114 -24.11 -2.36 -16.10
C GLU A 114 -22.69 -1.84 -15.91
N LEU A 115 -21.99 -2.25 -14.85
CA LEU A 115 -20.61 -1.85 -14.59
C LEU A 115 -19.60 -2.63 -15.44
N LEU A 116 -19.95 -3.86 -15.83
CA LEU A 116 -19.11 -4.69 -16.71
C LEU A 116 -19.01 -4.16 -18.15
N ARG A 117 -19.84 -3.19 -18.54
CA ARG A 117 -19.79 -2.57 -19.87
C ARG A 117 -18.53 -1.75 -20.08
N ASP A 118 -17.99 -1.17 -19.00
CA ASP A 118 -16.75 -0.39 -19.03
C ASP A 118 -16.04 -0.50 -17.67
N THR A 119 -15.09 -1.43 -17.59
CA THR A 119 -14.29 -1.68 -16.38
C THR A 119 -13.21 -0.62 -16.15
N HIS A 120 -13.03 0.33 -17.07
CA HIS A 120 -12.12 1.46 -16.89
C HIS A 120 -12.85 2.71 -16.38
N ALA A 121 -14.18 2.70 -16.36
CA ALA A 121 -14.98 3.81 -15.89
C ALA A 121 -14.96 3.96 -14.36
N MET A 122 -15.05 5.21 -13.89
CA MET A 122 -15.06 5.55 -12.47
C MET A 122 -16.12 4.80 -11.64
N PRO A 123 -17.36 4.55 -12.12
CA PRO A 123 -18.34 3.75 -11.39
C PRO A 123 -17.86 2.32 -11.09
N PHE A 124 -17.21 1.66 -12.05
CA PHE A 124 -16.64 0.33 -11.84
C PHE A 124 -15.47 0.40 -10.86
N THR A 125 -14.56 1.37 -11.02
CA THR A 125 -13.45 1.60 -10.08
C THR A 125 -13.97 1.76 -8.66
N ASN A 126 -14.93 2.65 -8.40
CA ASN A 126 -15.49 2.86 -7.08
C ASN A 126 -16.20 1.64 -6.50
N TRP A 127 -16.86 0.84 -7.34
CA TRP A 127 -17.43 -0.45 -6.91
C TRP A 127 -16.32 -1.41 -6.47
N ARG A 128 -15.24 -1.54 -7.24
CA ARG A 128 -14.09 -2.38 -6.92
C ARG A 128 -13.41 -1.94 -5.62
N GLU A 129 -13.15 -0.64 -5.45
CA GLU A 129 -12.55 -0.07 -4.22
C GLU A 129 -13.35 -0.42 -2.98
N ARG A 130 -14.68 -0.27 -3.07
CA ARG A 130 -15.59 -0.63 -1.98
C ARG A 130 -15.58 -2.13 -1.72
N ARG A 131 -15.61 -2.95 -2.76
CA ARG A 131 -15.63 -4.42 -2.63
C ARG A 131 -14.34 -4.97 -2.02
N GLN A 132 -13.18 -4.44 -2.42
CA GLN A 132 -11.90 -4.73 -1.79
C GLN A 132 -11.91 -4.38 -0.29
N ALA A 133 -12.48 -3.22 0.08
CA ALA A 133 -12.61 -2.81 1.47
C ALA A 133 -13.56 -3.73 2.28
N GLU A 134 -14.70 -4.13 1.71
CA GLU A 134 -15.63 -5.11 2.33
C GLU A 134 -14.92 -6.44 2.60
N ASN A 135 -14.13 -6.92 1.63
CA ASN A 135 -13.36 -8.15 1.74
C ASN A 135 -12.29 -8.06 2.84
N LEU A 136 -11.55 -6.95 2.92
CA LEU A 136 -10.58 -6.71 4.00
C LEU A 136 -11.24 -6.70 5.38
N VAL A 137 -12.36 -6.01 5.54
CA VAL A 137 -13.11 -5.99 6.81
C VAL A 137 -13.57 -7.41 7.18
N GLY A 138 -14.10 -8.16 6.22
CA GLY A 138 -14.50 -9.56 6.40
C GLY A 138 -13.36 -10.46 6.88
N LEU A 139 -12.19 -10.38 6.24
CA LEU A 139 -11.00 -11.15 6.62
C LEU A 139 -10.53 -10.80 8.04
N LEU A 140 -10.52 -9.51 8.40
CA LEU A 140 -10.10 -9.07 9.74
C LEU A 140 -11.09 -9.43 10.84
N HIS A 141 -12.38 -9.58 10.53
CA HIS A 141 -13.38 -10.07 11.49
C HIS A 141 -13.25 -11.57 11.77
N GLN A 142 -12.72 -12.34 10.82
CA GLN A 142 -12.48 -13.77 10.99
C GLN A 142 -11.16 -14.05 11.73
N ALA A 143 -10.22 -13.12 11.69
CA ALA A 143 -8.94 -13.23 12.37
C ALA A 143 -9.03 -12.92 13.87
N PRO A 144 -8.14 -13.51 14.70
CA PRO A 144 -8.01 -13.11 16.10
C PRO A 144 -7.78 -11.60 16.24
N VAL A 145 -8.41 -10.97 17.24
CA VAL A 145 -8.31 -9.51 17.41
C VAL A 145 -6.87 -9.01 17.62
N THR A 146 -6.02 -9.89 18.18
CA THR A 146 -4.60 -9.69 18.46
C THR A 146 -3.72 -9.77 17.22
N ASP A 147 -4.23 -10.33 16.14
CA ASP A 147 -3.46 -10.53 14.92
C ASP A 147 -3.40 -9.22 14.14
N GLY A 148 -2.19 -8.71 13.96
CA GLY A 148 -1.95 -7.59 13.08
C GLY A 148 -2.02 -8.01 11.61
N ALA A 149 -2.34 -7.06 10.73
CA ALA A 149 -2.33 -7.26 9.29
C ALA A 149 -1.44 -6.25 8.59
N LEU A 150 -0.56 -6.74 7.73
CA LEU A 150 0.05 -5.92 6.69
C LEU A 150 -0.82 -6.07 5.43
N VAL A 151 -1.41 -4.97 4.99
CA VAL A 151 -2.19 -4.90 3.75
C VAL A 151 -1.28 -4.31 2.66
N TRP A 152 -1.08 -5.06 1.59
CA TRP A 152 -0.26 -4.68 0.44
C TRP A 152 -1.15 -4.43 -0.78
N CYS A 153 -1.20 -3.17 -1.23
CA CYS A 153 -2.13 -2.72 -2.26
C CYS A 153 -1.42 -2.06 -3.46
N GLY A 154 -2.08 -1.98 -4.60
CA GLY A 154 -1.60 -1.21 -5.74
C GLY A 154 -1.72 0.29 -5.51
N ASN A 155 -0.70 1.05 -5.91
CA ASN A 155 -0.75 2.49 -6.13
C ASN A 155 -1.45 3.28 -5.01
N SER A 156 -2.60 3.90 -5.25
CA SER A 156 -3.24 4.81 -4.28
C SER A 156 -4.43 4.21 -3.53
N HIS A 157 -4.68 2.89 -3.62
CA HIS A 157 -5.80 2.20 -2.96
C HIS A 157 -5.88 2.48 -1.44
N LEU A 158 -4.74 2.60 -0.75
CA LEU A 158 -4.68 2.84 0.70
C LEU A 158 -5.17 4.21 1.19
N ARG A 159 -5.42 5.18 0.28
CA ARG A 159 -5.77 6.55 0.68
C ARG A 159 -7.08 6.59 1.47
N LYS A 160 -7.07 7.37 2.56
CA LYS A 160 -8.19 7.49 3.51
C LYS A 160 -9.19 8.59 3.18
N THR A 161 -8.93 9.36 2.13
CA THR A 161 -9.74 10.51 1.69
C THR A 161 -10.18 10.33 0.24
N ARG A 162 -11.32 10.94 -0.09
CA ARG A 162 -11.85 10.94 -1.47
C ARG A 162 -11.09 11.95 -2.31
N GLN A 163 -10.95 11.67 -3.60
CA GLN A 163 -10.38 12.59 -4.58
C GLN A 163 -11.36 12.76 -5.73
N SER A 164 -12.03 13.91 -5.78
CA SER A 164 -13.11 14.17 -6.74
C SER A 164 -14.18 13.05 -6.66
N GLU A 165 -14.47 12.38 -7.77
CA GLU A 165 -15.42 11.27 -7.85
C GLU A 165 -14.87 9.94 -7.33
N TRP A 166 -13.55 9.80 -7.20
CA TRP A 166 -12.90 8.57 -6.76
C TRP A 166 -12.89 8.42 -5.24
N SER A 167 -13.30 7.25 -4.76
CA SER A 167 -13.36 6.87 -3.35
C SER A 167 -12.51 5.62 -3.12
N PRO A 168 -11.27 5.77 -2.65
CA PRO A 168 -10.32 4.67 -2.54
C PRO A 168 -10.72 3.61 -1.49
N MET A 169 -10.11 2.45 -1.55
CA MET A 169 -10.30 1.30 -0.67
C MET A 169 -10.02 1.70 0.78
N GLY A 170 -8.96 2.46 1.05
CA GLY A 170 -8.64 2.95 2.40
C GLY A 170 -9.73 3.86 2.98
N TYR A 171 -10.40 4.65 2.13
CA TYR A 171 -11.56 5.46 2.51
C TYR A 171 -12.74 4.55 2.87
N TRP A 172 -13.11 3.62 1.98
CA TRP A 172 -14.23 2.71 2.23
C TRP A 172 -14.00 1.80 3.43
N PHE A 173 -12.77 1.33 3.63
CA PHE A 173 -12.39 0.48 4.75
C PHE A 173 -12.73 1.14 6.09
N ARG A 174 -12.48 2.46 6.21
CA ARG A 174 -12.88 3.24 7.39
C ARG A 174 -14.39 3.41 7.50
N GLN A 175 -15.07 3.71 6.38
CA GLN A 175 -16.53 3.87 6.37
C GLN A 175 -17.28 2.58 6.74
N LEU A 176 -16.71 1.42 6.41
CA LEU A 176 -17.28 0.10 6.64
C LEU A 176 -16.94 -0.48 8.03
N GLY A 177 -16.31 0.31 8.90
CA GLY A 177 -16.00 -0.10 10.28
C GLY A 177 -14.70 -0.91 10.41
N GLY A 178 -13.82 -0.88 9.42
CA GLY A 178 -12.46 -1.39 9.56
C GLY A 178 -11.69 -0.66 10.68
N PRO A 179 -10.75 -1.34 11.37
CA PRO A 179 -9.85 -0.69 12.32
C PRO A 179 -9.14 0.50 11.68
N GLU A 180 -8.91 1.60 12.39
CA GLU A 180 -8.17 2.74 11.83
C GLU A 180 -6.78 2.28 11.35
N PRO A 181 -6.51 2.24 10.04
CA PRO A 181 -5.25 1.70 9.54
C PRO A 181 -4.14 2.74 9.68
N PHE A 182 -2.89 2.30 9.76
CA PHE A 182 -1.74 3.18 9.52
C PHE A 182 -1.29 3.02 8.06
N ALA A 183 -1.49 4.04 7.24
CA ALA A 183 -1.29 4.02 5.79
C ALA A 183 0.05 4.68 5.41
N ILE A 184 0.92 3.93 4.74
CA ILE A 184 2.25 4.34 4.31
C ILE A 184 2.26 4.41 2.78
N ASP A 185 2.38 5.62 2.22
CA ASP A 185 2.55 5.81 0.78
C ASP A 185 4.04 5.79 0.42
N GLN A 186 4.47 4.71 -0.23
CA GLN A 186 5.81 4.58 -0.79
C GLN A 186 5.88 4.76 -2.31
N VAL A 187 4.76 5.09 -2.98
CA VAL A 187 4.76 5.34 -4.43
C VAL A 187 4.79 6.84 -4.74
N VAL A 188 4.70 7.71 -3.73
CA VAL A 188 4.62 9.16 -3.89
C VAL A 188 5.78 9.78 -4.70
N THR A 189 6.98 9.19 -4.66
CA THR A 189 8.14 9.63 -5.46
C THR A 189 8.38 8.81 -6.73
N VAL A 190 7.61 7.74 -6.97
CA VAL A 190 7.81 6.85 -8.13
C VAL A 190 7.56 7.60 -9.44
N ASP A 191 8.42 7.37 -10.43
CA ASP A 191 8.38 7.98 -11.75
C ASP A 191 7.52 7.13 -12.70
N PHE A 192 6.28 7.56 -12.88
CA PHE A 192 5.34 7.00 -13.84
C PHE A 192 5.47 7.64 -15.25
N GLY A 193 6.57 8.36 -15.54
CA GLY A 193 6.77 9.07 -16.80
C GLY A 193 5.83 10.26 -16.94
N GLU A 194 5.10 10.34 -18.06
CA GLU A 194 4.14 11.43 -18.32
C GLU A 194 2.99 11.50 -17.28
N SER A 195 2.76 10.42 -16.55
CA SER A 195 1.77 10.35 -15.46
C SER A 195 2.38 10.61 -14.07
N ALA A 196 3.61 11.11 -13.99
CA ALA A 196 4.27 11.39 -12.73
C ALA A 196 3.46 12.38 -11.88
N ASN A 197 3.35 12.08 -10.59
CA ASN A 197 2.69 12.94 -9.63
C ASN A 197 3.47 14.26 -9.49
N ALA A 198 2.81 15.41 -9.68
CA ALA A 198 3.43 16.72 -9.50
C ALA A 198 4.08 16.90 -8.11
N LEU A 199 3.53 16.23 -7.09
CA LEU A 199 4.11 16.22 -5.75
C LEU A 199 5.48 15.50 -5.70
N SER A 200 5.73 14.52 -6.56
CA SER A 200 7.01 13.79 -6.61
C SER A 200 8.18 14.76 -6.82
N GLY A 201 8.08 15.65 -7.82
CA GLY A 201 9.11 16.66 -8.09
C GLY A 201 9.35 17.59 -6.90
N VAL A 202 8.28 18.06 -6.26
CA VAL A 202 8.38 18.94 -5.07
C VAL A 202 9.06 18.23 -3.89
N LEU A 203 8.72 16.96 -3.64
CA LEU A 203 9.33 16.17 -2.56
C LEU A 203 10.81 15.87 -2.84
N LEU A 204 11.14 15.51 -4.08
CA LEU A 204 12.52 15.22 -4.48
C LEU A 204 13.40 16.46 -4.48
N GLU A 205 12.87 17.61 -4.91
CA GLU A 205 13.57 18.90 -4.81
C GLU A 205 13.80 19.29 -3.34
N ARG A 206 12.76 19.21 -2.52
CA ARG A 206 12.83 19.62 -1.11
C ARG A 206 13.73 18.72 -0.26
N TYR A 207 13.69 17.40 -0.49
CA TYR A 207 14.35 16.41 0.38
C TYR A 207 15.49 15.66 -0.30
N GLY A 208 15.90 16.05 -1.51
CA GLY A 208 16.95 15.36 -2.27
C GLY A 208 18.28 15.26 -1.52
N GLN A 209 18.69 16.31 -0.80
CA GLN A 209 19.90 16.28 0.03
C GLN A 209 19.78 15.32 1.22
N VAL A 210 18.61 15.27 1.86
CA VAL A 210 18.31 14.35 2.96
C VAL A 210 18.37 12.91 2.47
N LEU A 211 17.75 12.62 1.32
CA LEU A 211 17.78 11.32 0.65
C LEU A 211 19.21 10.92 0.34
N ALA A 212 19.99 11.78 -0.32
CA ALA A 212 21.38 11.50 -0.67
C ALA A 212 22.25 11.18 0.55
N ALA A 213 22.09 11.95 1.63
CA ALA A 213 22.82 11.73 2.88
C ALA A 213 22.42 10.43 3.61
N ARG A 214 21.26 9.84 3.28
CA ARG A 214 20.70 8.65 3.94
C ARG A 214 20.58 7.43 3.01
N GLY A 215 21.37 7.41 1.94
CA GLY A 215 21.43 6.24 1.05
C GLY A 215 20.24 6.11 0.09
N GLY A 216 19.52 7.20 -0.17
CA GLY A 216 18.49 7.28 -1.21
C GLY A 216 17.09 6.85 -0.79
N GLU A 217 16.82 6.65 0.51
CA GLU A 217 15.49 6.31 1.02
C GLU A 217 15.27 6.91 2.42
N VAL A 218 14.14 7.59 2.63
CA VAL A 218 13.74 8.10 3.95
C VAL A 218 12.24 8.05 4.16
N GLY A 219 11.84 7.72 5.38
CA GLY A 219 10.47 7.72 5.86
C GLY A 219 10.14 8.98 6.64
N LEU A 220 8.91 9.45 6.50
CA LEU A 220 8.36 10.61 7.21
C LEU A 220 6.96 10.28 7.71
N VAL A 221 6.73 10.39 9.02
CA VAL A 221 5.37 10.35 9.59
C VAL A 221 4.74 11.72 9.42
N LEU A 222 3.52 11.74 8.91
CA LEU A 222 2.74 12.95 8.67
C LEU A 222 1.86 13.30 9.87
N ASP A 223 1.61 14.58 10.05
CA ASP A 223 0.66 15.12 11.02
C ASP A 223 -0.17 16.26 10.42
N GLY A 224 -1.15 16.72 11.22
CA GLY A 224 -2.01 17.86 10.92
C GLY A 224 -2.61 17.85 9.52
N ARG A 225 -2.56 19.02 8.88
CA ARG A 225 -3.18 19.29 7.59
C ARG A 225 -2.59 18.45 6.45
N LEU A 226 -1.29 18.18 6.46
CA LEU A 226 -0.64 17.42 5.39
C LEU A 226 -1.12 15.97 5.36
N ARG A 227 -1.25 15.35 6.54
CA ARG A 227 -1.84 14.02 6.72
C ARG A 227 -3.27 13.95 6.19
N GLU A 228 -4.07 14.99 6.47
CA GLU A 228 -5.47 15.08 6.01
C GLU A 228 -5.56 15.27 4.48
N GLU A 229 -4.75 16.15 3.90
CA GLU A 229 -4.74 16.42 2.46
C GLU A 229 -4.31 15.20 1.65
N LEU A 230 -3.27 14.48 2.09
CA LEU A 230 -2.77 13.30 1.38
C LEU A 230 -3.56 12.03 1.68
N GLY A 231 -4.30 12.01 2.79
CA GLY A 231 -5.07 10.84 3.21
C GLY A 231 -4.21 9.63 3.59
N VAL A 232 -2.97 9.86 4.04
CA VAL A 232 -2.02 8.83 4.47
C VAL A 232 -1.28 9.28 5.72
N ASP A 233 -0.79 8.36 6.54
CA ASP A 233 -0.13 8.68 7.81
C ASP A 233 1.39 8.81 7.70
N ALA A 234 1.98 8.27 6.64
CA ALA A 234 3.41 8.38 6.38
C ALA A 234 3.72 8.31 4.90
N LEU A 235 4.88 8.87 4.54
CA LEU A 235 5.49 8.76 3.23
C LEU A 235 6.80 7.98 3.36
N LEU A 236 7.08 7.10 2.41
CA LEU A 236 8.42 6.57 2.17
C LEU A 236 8.93 7.15 0.84
N LEU A 237 9.89 8.06 0.95
CA LEU A 237 10.51 8.73 -0.18
C LEU A 237 11.72 7.92 -0.62
N SER A 238 11.96 7.85 -1.92
CA SER A 238 13.20 7.29 -2.46
C SER A 238 13.73 8.14 -3.61
N SER A 239 15.02 7.99 -3.93
CA SER A 239 15.59 8.42 -5.21
C SER A 239 15.60 7.33 -6.28
N ASP A 240 15.34 6.07 -5.91
CA ASP A 240 15.21 4.94 -6.84
C ASP A 240 13.74 4.69 -7.18
N ASN A 241 13.29 5.39 -8.21
CA ASN A 241 11.87 5.58 -8.50
C ASN A 241 11.46 5.04 -9.88
N ARG A 242 12.32 4.29 -10.56
CA ARG A 242 12.07 3.91 -11.95
C ARG A 242 11.04 2.80 -12.06
N MET A 243 10.20 2.91 -13.09
CA MET A 243 9.25 1.89 -13.52
C MET A 243 9.82 1.11 -14.70
N GLU A 244 9.89 -0.22 -14.58
CA GLU A 244 10.44 -1.14 -15.58
C GLU A 244 9.52 -2.33 -15.87
#